data_AF-A0A958WPB7-F1
#
_entry.id   AF-A0A958WPB7-F1
#
_cell.length_a   1.000
_cell.length_b   1.000
_cell.length_c   1.000
_cell.angle_alpha   90.00
_cell.angle_beta   90.00
_cell.angle_gamma   90.00
#
_symmetry.space_group_name_H-M   'P 1'
#
loop_
_entity.id
_entity.type
_entity.pdbx_description
1 polymer ?
#
loop_
_entity_poly.entity_id
_entity_poly.type
_entity_poly.pdbx_seq_one_letter_code
_entity_poly.pdbx_strand_id
1 'polypeptide(L)'
;GASSHGGGHGDAHRGHGDAHAEEGHGQEAAAHGEGHGEGGHDSFLPVTDVNLWDDHAIEQGHRWGMAIDLNKCVGCAACVTSCTSENNVPVVGKEEVRRGRDMHWLRIDRYYSSDMTEEKAHEEGIGPIDKFSLMEQAAEAPQVSYQPVMCQHCNHAPCETVCPFAATTHSDEGLNQMTYNR
;
A
#
# COMPACT_ATOMS: atom_id res chain seq x y z
N GLY A 1 53.96 15.61 19.84
CA GLY A 1 54.91 16.51 19.15
C GLY A 1 55.22 15.95 17.79
N ALA A 2 55.38 16.85 16.81
CA ALA A 2 55.69 16.65 15.37
C ALA A 2 54.50 16.14 14.50
N SER A 3 53.80 16.99 13.71
CA SER A 3 54.17 17.68 12.44
C SER A 3 54.17 16.71 11.24
N SER A 4 53.15 16.66 10.36
CA SER A 4 52.78 17.56 9.24
C SER A 4 53.61 17.40 7.95
N HIS A 5 52.94 17.64 6.80
CA HIS A 5 53.36 17.69 5.37
C HIS A 5 53.29 16.35 4.61
N GLY A 6 52.78 16.20 3.38
CA GLY A 6 52.21 17.04 2.31
C GLY A 6 52.12 16.10 1.07
N GLY A 7 51.00 15.99 0.34
CA GLY A 7 50.68 16.77 -0.87
C GLY A 7 51.28 16.17 -2.17
N GLY A 8 50.47 15.75 -3.14
CA GLY A 8 50.92 15.51 -4.53
C GLY A 8 50.09 14.51 -5.36
N HIS A 9 49.65 14.97 -6.54
CA HIS A 9 48.73 14.38 -7.53
C HIS A 9 49.22 13.14 -8.32
N GLY A 10 48.28 12.44 -8.99
CA GLY A 10 48.49 11.98 -10.38
C GLY A 10 48.06 10.55 -10.75
N ASP A 11 46.90 10.46 -11.40
CA ASP A 11 46.48 9.58 -12.51
C ASP A 11 46.58 8.02 -12.48
N ALA A 12 45.36 7.46 -12.59
CA ALA A 12 44.88 6.47 -13.56
C ALA A 12 45.70 5.22 -13.87
N HIS A 13 45.19 4.06 -13.45
CA HIS A 13 45.20 2.85 -14.29
C HIS A 13 43.98 1.96 -14.01
N ARG A 14 43.23 1.67 -15.09
CA ARG A 14 42.20 0.63 -15.20
C ARG A 14 42.78 -0.76 -14.88
N GLY A 15 42.00 -1.58 -14.19
CA GLY A 15 42.21 -3.03 -14.07
C GLY A 15 40.98 -3.70 -13.46
N HIS A 16 40.37 -4.60 -14.23
CA HIS A 16 39.18 -5.38 -13.91
C HIS A 16 39.28 -6.19 -12.61
N GLY A 17 38.16 -6.35 -11.92
CA GLY A 17 37.98 -7.31 -10.83
C GLY A 17 36.48 -7.55 -10.59
N ASP A 18 36.06 -8.78 -10.85
CA ASP A 18 34.68 -9.27 -10.92
C ASP A 18 33.92 -9.16 -9.59
N ALA A 19 32.64 -8.79 -9.67
CA ALA A 19 31.66 -9.00 -8.60
C ALA A 19 30.41 -9.63 -9.21
N HIS A 20 30.28 -10.92 -8.99
CA HIS A 20 29.11 -11.74 -9.32
C HIS A 20 27.85 -11.16 -8.68
N ALA A 21 26.90 -10.71 -9.49
CA ALA A 21 25.53 -10.46 -9.08
C ALA A 21 24.72 -11.70 -9.40
N GLU A 22 24.14 -12.31 -8.36
CA GLU A 22 23.35 -13.52 -8.45
C GLU A 22 22.07 -13.33 -9.29
N GLU A 23 21.77 -14.36 -10.06
CA GLU A 23 20.64 -14.47 -10.98
C GLU A 23 19.32 -14.51 -10.19
N GLY A 24 18.58 -13.39 -10.23
CA GLY A 24 17.16 -13.37 -9.89
C GLY A 24 16.35 -13.82 -11.10
N HIS A 25 15.69 -14.98 -11.00
CA HIS A 25 14.75 -15.49 -11.99
C HIS A 25 13.55 -14.56 -12.18
N GLY A 26 13.68 -13.58 -13.07
CA GLY A 26 12.57 -12.90 -13.72
C GLY A 26 12.50 -13.37 -15.16
N GLN A 27 11.44 -14.10 -15.53
CA GLN A 27 11.22 -14.49 -16.92
C GLN A 27 11.02 -13.22 -17.76
N GLU A 28 12.03 -12.88 -18.57
CA GLU A 28 11.97 -11.83 -19.58
C GLU A 28 10.92 -12.22 -20.63
N ALA A 29 9.78 -11.51 -20.66
CA ALA A 29 8.87 -11.57 -21.79
C ALA A 29 9.46 -10.71 -22.92
N ALA A 30 10.01 -11.37 -23.93
CA ALA A 30 10.59 -10.76 -25.11
C ALA A 30 9.60 -9.84 -25.83
N ALA A 31 9.93 -8.55 -25.92
CA ALA A 31 9.27 -7.63 -26.84
C ALA A 31 9.77 -7.91 -28.27
N HIS A 32 8.96 -8.57 -29.09
CA HIS A 32 9.18 -8.65 -30.54
C HIS A 32 8.73 -7.33 -31.21
N GLY A 33 9.62 -6.75 -32.00
CA GLY A 33 9.42 -5.47 -32.68
C GLY A 33 8.54 -5.51 -33.93
N GLU A 34 8.06 -4.31 -34.23
CA GLU A 34 7.63 -3.69 -35.50
C GLU A 34 6.63 -4.41 -36.43
N GLY A 35 5.46 -3.79 -36.61
CA GLY A 35 4.52 -4.11 -37.69
C GLY A 35 3.42 -3.06 -37.83
N HIS A 36 3.50 -2.25 -38.88
CA HIS A 36 2.38 -1.44 -39.37
C HIS A 36 1.23 -2.35 -39.82
N GLY A 37 0.01 -2.12 -39.33
CA GLY A 37 -1.17 -2.83 -39.85
C GLY A 37 -2.39 -2.73 -38.95
N GLU A 38 -3.39 -2.01 -39.47
CA GLU A 38 -4.85 -2.09 -39.25
C GLU A 38 -5.39 -2.71 -37.94
N GLY A 39 -6.02 -1.86 -37.11
CA GLY A 39 -7.16 -2.20 -36.25
C GLY A 39 -7.01 -3.42 -35.32
N GLY A 40 -6.35 -3.23 -34.18
CA GLY A 40 -6.33 -4.20 -33.09
C GLY A 40 -6.25 -3.51 -31.73
N HIS A 41 -7.32 -3.58 -30.94
CA HIS A 41 -7.33 -3.14 -29.54
C HIS A 41 -6.59 -4.16 -28.68
N ASP A 42 -5.25 -4.25 -28.77
CA ASP A 42 -4.51 -5.21 -27.92
C ASP A 42 -3.07 -4.79 -27.60
N SER A 43 -2.79 -3.48 -27.58
CA SER A 43 -1.57 -2.98 -26.94
C SER A 43 -1.84 -2.74 -25.45
N PHE A 44 -1.88 -3.82 -24.66
CA PHE A 44 -1.84 -3.71 -23.21
C PHE A 44 -0.50 -3.11 -22.80
N LEU A 45 -0.50 -1.80 -22.49
CA LEU A 45 0.60 -1.20 -21.75
C LEU A 45 0.73 -1.94 -20.40
N PRO A 46 1.95 -2.15 -19.88
CA PRO A 46 2.09 -2.63 -18.51
C PRO A 46 1.38 -1.63 -17.58
N VAL A 47 0.74 -2.13 -16.51
CA VAL A 47 -0.12 -1.32 -15.62
C VAL A 47 0.62 -0.11 -15.05
N THR A 48 1.95 -0.20 -14.90
CA THR A 48 2.83 0.90 -14.47
C THR A 48 2.86 2.08 -15.44
N ASP A 49 2.61 1.82 -16.73
CA ASP A 49 2.71 2.80 -17.80
C ASP A 49 1.32 3.36 -18.18
N VAL A 50 0.27 2.89 -17.51
CA VAL A 50 -1.10 3.39 -17.65
C VAL A 50 -1.33 4.52 -16.65
N ASN A 51 -0.75 5.69 -16.93
CA ASN A 51 -1.02 6.92 -16.17
C ASN A 51 -1.23 8.10 -17.12
N LEU A 52 -2.22 8.95 -16.81
CA LEU A 52 -2.43 10.21 -17.53
C LEU A 52 -1.56 11.33 -16.95
N TRP A 53 -1.14 11.18 -15.70
CA TRP A 53 -0.41 12.19 -14.95
C TRP A 53 1.03 11.73 -14.75
N ASP A 54 1.91 12.71 -14.56
CA ASP A 54 3.29 12.42 -14.16
C ASP A 54 3.32 11.90 -12.71
N ASP A 55 4.28 11.02 -12.43
CA ASP A 55 4.49 10.50 -11.08
C ASP A 55 4.95 11.61 -10.13
N HIS A 56 4.56 11.50 -8.86
CA HIS A 56 5.05 12.39 -7.82
C HIS A 56 6.55 12.22 -7.64
N ALA A 57 7.32 13.27 -7.93
CA ALA A 57 8.76 13.28 -7.74
C ALA A 57 9.09 13.29 -6.23
N ILE A 58 9.75 12.24 -5.76
CA ILE A 58 10.42 12.25 -4.46
C ILE A 58 11.73 13.00 -4.68
N GLU A 59 11.72 14.31 -4.43
CA GLU A 59 12.83 15.19 -4.81
C GLU A 59 14.09 14.91 -3.99
N GLN A 60 13.95 14.58 -2.70
CA GLN A 60 15.05 14.36 -1.76
C GLN A 60 14.63 13.40 -0.63
N GLY A 61 15.57 12.58 -0.12
CA GLY A 61 15.38 11.82 1.11
C GLY A 61 15.03 10.33 0.93
N HIS A 62 14.38 9.75 1.94
CA HIS A 62 14.04 8.33 1.97
C HIS A 62 12.64 8.07 1.38
N ARG A 63 12.46 6.91 0.73
CA ARG A 63 11.13 6.43 0.35
C ARG A 63 10.60 5.47 1.41
N TRP A 64 9.68 5.95 2.23
CA TRP A 64 9.10 5.16 3.30
C TRP A 64 8.03 4.20 2.77
N GLY A 65 8.03 2.98 3.29
CA GLY A 65 7.02 1.97 2.99
C GLY A 65 6.78 1.10 4.22
N MET A 66 5.56 0.58 4.34
CA MET A 66 5.18 -0.33 5.40
C MET A 66 4.68 -1.63 4.79
N ALA A 67 5.20 -2.75 5.28
CA ALA A 67 4.74 -4.09 4.90
C ALA A 67 4.24 -4.82 6.14
N ILE A 68 3.04 -5.41 6.04
CA ILE A 68 2.40 -6.15 7.13
C ILE A 68 2.23 -7.60 6.68
N ASP A 69 2.82 -8.53 7.43
CA ASP A 69 2.64 -9.97 7.23
C ASP A 69 1.32 -10.43 7.88
N LEU A 70 0.31 -10.68 7.04
CA LEU A 70 -1.03 -11.07 7.49
C LEU A 70 -1.04 -12.46 8.16
N ASN A 71 -0.10 -13.35 7.85
CA ASN A 71 -0.04 -14.69 8.48
C ASN A 71 0.36 -14.61 9.95
N LYS A 72 1.06 -13.54 10.37
CA LYS A 72 1.45 -13.30 11.75
C LYS A 72 0.45 -12.44 12.52
N CYS A 73 -0.55 -11.85 11.84
CA CYS A 73 -1.55 -11.02 12.48
C CYS A 73 -2.61 -11.88 13.17
N VAL A 74 -2.55 -11.97 14.50
CA VAL A 74 -3.53 -12.72 15.31
C VAL A 74 -4.66 -11.85 15.88
N GLY A 75 -4.72 -10.57 15.50
CA GLY A 75 -5.76 -9.65 15.98
C GLY A 75 -5.61 -9.19 17.44
N CYS A 76 -4.38 -9.16 17.99
CA CYS A 76 -4.14 -8.81 19.39
C CYS A 76 -4.38 -7.33 19.77
N ALA A 77 -4.60 -6.45 18.78
CA ALA A 77 -4.85 -5.01 18.95
C ALA A 77 -3.74 -4.19 19.64
N ALA A 78 -2.55 -4.76 19.89
CA ALA A 78 -1.43 -4.03 20.50
C ALA A 78 -1.01 -2.81 19.65
N CYS A 79 -0.97 -2.96 18.33
CA CYS A 79 -0.66 -1.88 17.39
C CYS A 79 -1.68 -0.72 17.43
N VAL A 80 -2.96 -1.00 17.69
CA VAL A 80 -4.00 0.02 17.85
C VAL A 80 -3.72 0.85 19.11
N THR A 81 -3.48 0.18 20.24
CA THR A 81 -3.18 0.84 21.51
C THR A 81 -1.89 1.66 21.42
N SER A 82 -0.83 1.12 20.82
CA SER A 82 0.43 1.84 20.63
C SER A 82 0.24 3.09 19.75
N CYS A 83 -0.50 2.99 18.65
CA CYS A 83 -0.75 4.16 17.81
C CYS A 83 -1.49 5.27 18.58
N THR A 84 -2.51 4.91 19.36
CA THR A 84 -3.24 5.86 20.23
C THR A 84 -2.34 6.47 21.31
N SER A 85 -1.42 5.70 21.92
CA SER A 85 -0.53 6.20 22.97
C SER A 85 0.52 7.18 22.44
N GLU A 86 1.05 6.93 21.25
CA GLU A 86 2.09 7.79 20.65
C GLU A 86 1.51 9.09 20.09
N ASN A 87 0.30 9.05 19.54
CA ASN A 87 -0.23 10.15 18.72
C ASN A 87 -1.29 11.02 19.41
N ASN A 88 -1.46 10.91 20.73
CA ASN A 88 -2.42 11.69 21.51
C ASN A 88 -3.87 11.59 20.97
N VAL A 89 -4.26 10.43 20.45
CA VAL A 89 -5.61 10.22 19.92
C VAL A 89 -6.59 10.21 21.10
N PRO A 90 -7.66 11.03 21.09
CA PRO A 90 -8.52 11.21 22.26
C PRO A 90 -9.40 9.98 22.51
N VAL A 91 -9.71 9.73 23.79
CA VAL A 91 -10.69 8.73 24.19
C VAL A 91 -12.11 9.25 23.91
N VAL A 92 -12.88 8.48 23.16
CA VAL A 92 -14.27 8.82 22.80
C VAL A 92 -15.24 8.09 23.74
N GLY A 93 -16.26 8.81 24.22
CA GLY A 93 -17.32 8.24 25.05
C GLY A 93 -18.23 7.27 24.30
N LYS A 94 -18.87 6.35 25.05
CA LYS A 94 -19.74 5.28 24.50
C LYS A 94 -20.82 5.77 23.54
N GLU A 95 -21.39 6.94 23.79
CA GLU A 95 -22.48 7.48 22.96
C GLU A 95 -22.01 7.87 21.55
N GLU A 96 -20.86 8.53 21.44
CA GLU A 96 -20.31 8.91 20.13
C GLU A 96 -19.74 7.68 19.40
N VAL A 97 -19.17 6.70 20.12
CA VAL A 97 -18.76 5.41 19.53
C VAL A 97 -19.95 4.67 18.91
N ARG A 98 -21.12 4.64 19.56
CA ARG A 98 -22.33 4.02 18.98
C ARG A 98 -22.82 4.69 17.70
N ARG A 99 -22.43 5.95 17.48
CA ARG A 99 -22.73 6.70 16.26
C ARG A 99 -21.66 6.53 15.18
N GLY A 100 -20.67 5.66 15.40
CA GLY A 100 -19.56 5.41 14.48
C GLY A 100 -18.55 6.55 14.43
N ARG A 101 -18.40 7.30 15.53
CA ARG A 101 -17.44 8.42 15.67
C ARG A 101 -16.31 8.08 16.63
N ASP A 102 -15.83 6.85 16.58
CA ASP A 102 -14.61 6.44 17.27
C ASP A 102 -13.36 7.03 16.59
N MET A 103 -12.33 7.30 17.39
CA MET A 103 -11.09 7.89 16.90
C MET A 103 -9.97 6.85 16.99
N HIS A 104 -9.71 6.18 15.87
CA HIS A 104 -8.60 5.25 15.68
C HIS A 104 -7.98 5.47 14.29
N TRP A 105 -6.66 5.69 14.23
CA TRP A 105 -5.94 5.86 12.94
C TRP A 105 -5.56 4.54 12.27
N LEU A 106 -5.51 3.48 13.07
CA LEU A 106 -5.34 2.10 12.65
C LEU A 106 -6.47 1.29 13.25
N ARG A 107 -7.14 0.48 12.42
CA ARG A 107 -8.14 -0.51 12.84
C ARG A 107 -7.67 -1.91 12.47
N ILE A 108 -8.23 -2.93 13.11
CA ILE A 108 -8.05 -4.33 12.71
C ILE A 108 -9.40 -4.84 12.25
N ASP A 109 -9.49 -5.11 10.95
CA ASP A 109 -10.67 -5.69 10.35
C ASP A 109 -10.65 -7.19 10.56
N ARG A 110 -11.81 -7.72 10.91
CA ARG A 110 -12.04 -9.14 11.10
C ARG A 110 -13.09 -9.60 10.12
N TYR A 111 -12.71 -10.50 9.22
CA TYR A 111 -13.60 -11.08 8.22
C TYR A 111 -13.98 -12.51 8.60
N TYR A 112 -15.26 -12.83 8.41
CA TYR A 112 -15.83 -14.15 8.65
C TYR A 112 -16.21 -14.80 7.33
N SER A 113 -15.96 -16.10 7.21
CA SER A 113 -16.46 -16.88 6.07
C SER A 113 -17.95 -17.20 6.20
N SER A 114 -18.64 -17.28 5.06
CA SER A 114 -20.00 -17.80 4.94
C SER A 114 -19.99 -19.19 4.31
N ASP A 115 -21.03 -19.98 4.57
CA ASP A 115 -21.30 -21.23 3.85
C ASP A 115 -21.85 -20.98 2.43
N MET A 116 -22.25 -19.74 2.13
CA MET A 116 -22.67 -19.32 0.79
C MET A 116 -21.45 -18.96 -0.05
N THR A 117 -21.21 -19.69 -1.13
CA THR A 117 -20.13 -19.43 -2.11
C THR A 117 -20.71 -19.22 -3.51
N GLU A 118 -19.88 -18.78 -4.45
CA GLU A 118 -20.31 -18.60 -5.84
C GLU A 118 -20.74 -19.93 -6.47
N GLU A 119 -20.03 -21.01 -6.16
CA GLU A 119 -20.32 -22.36 -6.65
C GLU A 119 -21.67 -22.84 -6.11
N LYS A 120 -21.89 -22.71 -4.79
CA LYS A 120 -23.15 -23.11 -4.15
C LYS A 120 -24.35 -22.32 -4.67
N ALA A 121 -24.17 -21.02 -4.90
CA ALA A 121 -25.22 -20.18 -5.47
C ALA A 121 -25.61 -20.62 -6.89
N HIS A 122 -24.61 -21.01 -7.70
CA HIS A 122 -24.86 -21.54 -9.04
C HIS A 122 -25.58 -22.90 -9.00
N GLU A 123 -25.17 -23.81 -8.12
CA GLU A 123 -25.79 -25.13 -7.96
C GLU A 123 -27.25 -25.05 -7.47
N GLU A 124 -27.53 -24.15 -6.52
CA GLU A 124 -28.86 -23.96 -5.94
C GLU A 124 -29.76 -23.01 -6.77
N GLY A 125 -29.25 -22.46 -7.89
CA GLY A 125 -30.00 -21.56 -8.76
C GLY A 125 -30.34 -20.22 -8.12
N ILE A 126 -29.54 -19.76 -7.16
CA ILE A 126 -29.76 -18.54 -6.39
C ILE A 126 -29.38 -17.33 -7.25
N GLY A 127 -30.27 -16.34 -7.32
CA GLY A 127 -30.04 -15.11 -8.06
C GLY A 127 -28.90 -14.26 -7.46
N PRO A 128 -28.26 -13.36 -8.23
CA PRO A 128 -27.12 -12.59 -7.75
C PRO A 128 -27.40 -11.74 -6.50
N ILE A 129 -28.59 -11.13 -6.40
CA ILE A 129 -28.97 -10.29 -5.25
C ILE A 129 -29.12 -11.13 -3.98
N ASP A 130 -29.81 -12.27 -4.08
CA ASP A 130 -30.01 -13.19 -2.96
C ASP A 130 -28.69 -13.85 -2.54
N LYS A 131 -27.80 -14.16 -3.49
CA LYS A 131 -26.44 -14.65 -3.23
C LYS A 131 -25.70 -13.70 -2.30
N PHE A 132 -25.57 -12.42 -2.67
CA PHE A 132 -24.84 -11.45 -1.85
C PHE A 132 -25.48 -11.26 -0.47
N SER A 133 -26.82 -11.25 -0.41
CA SER A 133 -27.55 -11.15 0.86
C SER A 133 -27.29 -12.35 1.80
N LEU A 134 -27.13 -13.55 1.24
CA LEU A 134 -26.80 -14.77 2.00
C LEU A 134 -25.31 -14.83 2.37
N MET A 135 -24.41 -14.25 1.56
CA MET A 135 -22.98 -14.16 1.87
C MET A 135 -22.67 -13.24 3.06
N GLU A 136 -23.57 -12.33 3.41
CA GLU A 136 -23.44 -11.50 4.63
C GLU A 136 -23.68 -12.30 5.92
N GLN A 137 -24.30 -13.48 5.82
CA GLN A 137 -24.54 -14.36 6.97
C GLN A 137 -23.33 -15.26 7.18
N ALA A 138 -22.63 -15.07 8.30
CA ALA A 138 -21.50 -15.90 8.68
C ALA A 138 -21.93 -17.35 8.97
N ALA A 139 -21.06 -18.31 8.66
CA ALA A 139 -21.26 -19.72 9.01
C ALA A 139 -21.27 -19.93 10.54
N GLU A 140 -21.78 -21.07 11.00
CA GLU A 140 -21.78 -21.42 12.45
C GLU A 140 -20.36 -21.54 13.01
N ALA A 141 -19.43 -22.12 12.23
CA ALA A 141 -18.01 -22.23 12.55
C ALA A 141 -17.17 -21.54 11.46
N PRO A 142 -17.15 -20.20 11.42
CA PRO A 142 -16.52 -19.47 10.33
C PRO A 142 -15.00 -19.44 10.49
N GLN A 143 -14.30 -19.45 9.36
CA GLN A 143 -12.89 -19.07 9.31
C GLN A 143 -12.78 -17.57 9.55
N VAL A 144 -11.75 -17.17 10.30
CA VAL A 144 -11.53 -15.78 10.70
C VAL A 144 -10.19 -15.29 10.16
N SER A 145 -10.23 -14.18 9.42
CA SER A 145 -9.04 -13.51 8.92
C SER A 145 -8.92 -12.10 9.50
N TYR A 146 -7.70 -11.66 9.78
CA TYR A 146 -7.41 -10.33 10.33
C TYR A 146 -6.64 -9.47 9.33
N GLN A 147 -7.07 -8.22 9.17
CA GLN A 147 -6.39 -7.25 8.31
C GLN A 147 -6.26 -5.92 9.05
N PRO A 148 -5.04 -5.54 9.48
CA PRO A 148 -4.78 -4.19 9.95
C PRO A 148 -4.92 -3.20 8.81
N VAL A 149 -5.71 -2.15 9.01
CA VAL A 149 -5.95 -1.09 8.03
C VAL A 149 -5.63 0.26 8.66
N MET A 150 -4.75 1.00 7.99
CA MET A 150 -4.36 2.38 8.30
C MET A 150 -4.34 3.21 7.02
N CYS A 151 -4.01 4.51 7.14
CA CYS A 151 -3.64 5.32 5.99
C CYS A 151 -2.48 4.64 5.23
N GLN A 152 -2.64 4.45 3.92
CA GLN A 152 -1.65 3.79 3.08
C GLN A 152 -0.65 4.77 2.44
N HIS A 153 -0.82 6.08 2.66
CA HIS A 153 0.01 7.15 2.08
C HIS A 153 0.18 6.97 0.55
N CYS A 154 -0.94 6.88 -0.17
CA CYS A 154 -0.97 6.61 -1.60
C CYS A 154 -0.27 7.73 -2.40
N ASN A 155 0.58 7.38 -3.38
CA ASN A 155 1.21 8.38 -4.27
C ASN A 155 0.15 9.25 -4.98
N HIS A 156 -0.84 8.65 -5.64
CA HIS A 156 -1.97 9.39 -6.20
C HIS A 156 -3.11 9.45 -5.17
N ALA A 157 -2.90 10.23 -4.11
CA ALA A 157 -3.86 10.35 -3.02
C ALA A 157 -5.12 11.13 -3.43
N PRO A 158 -6.30 10.49 -3.52
CA PRO A 158 -7.54 11.19 -3.85
C PRO A 158 -7.99 12.14 -2.72
N CYS A 159 -7.46 11.99 -1.51
CA CYS A 159 -7.81 12.84 -0.37
C CYS A 159 -7.16 14.24 -0.43
N GLU A 160 -6.06 14.41 -1.18
CA GLU A 160 -5.34 15.68 -1.26
C GLU A 160 -6.03 16.67 -2.20
N THR A 161 -6.35 16.22 -3.41
CA THR A 161 -6.93 17.07 -4.46
C THR A 161 -8.32 17.60 -4.11
N VAL A 162 -9.02 16.93 -3.18
CA VAL A 162 -10.34 17.32 -2.70
C VAL A 162 -10.30 18.26 -1.49
N CYS A 163 -9.11 18.53 -0.91
CA CYS A 163 -8.98 19.40 0.25
C CYS A 163 -8.93 20.88 -0.17
N PRO A 164 -9.99 21.69 0.07
CA PRO A 164 -10.05 23.06 -0.44
C PRO A 164 -9.06 24.04 0.22
N PHE A 165 -8.48 23.66 1.37
CA PHE A 165 -7.55 24.50 2.13
C PHE A 165 -6.10 23.97 2.13
N ALA A 166 -5.83 22.91 1.36
CA ALA A 166 -4.53 22.25 1.29
C ALA A 166 -3.99 21.83 2.67
N ALA A 167 -4.85 21.19 3.48
CA ALA A 167 -4.48 20.63 4.77
C ALA A 167 -3.89 19.21 4.65
N THR A 168 -4.09 18.55 3.51
CA THR A 168 -3.49 17.26 3.15
C THR A 168 -2.60 17.46 1.94
N THR A 169 -1.33 17.07 2.05
CA THR A 169 -0.31 17.25 1.01
C THR A 169 0.72 16.13 1.09
N HIS A 170 1.34 15.78 -0.02
CA HIS A 170 2.57 14.96 0.01
C HIS A 170 3.75 15.74 0.60
N SER A 171 4.53 15.08 1.46
CA SER A 171 5.87 15.52 1.86
C SER A 171 6.90 15.22 0.77
N ASP A 172 8.08 15.83 0.85
CA ASP A 172 9.21 15.56 -0.06
C ASP A 172 9.68 14.08 -0.03
N GLU A 173 9.40 13.34 1.05
CA GLU A 173 9.71 11.90 1.22
C GLU A 173 8.59 10.95 0.72
N GLY A 174 7.54 11.50 0.11
CA GLY A 174 6.43 10.71 -0.46
C GLY A 174 5.37 10.23 0.55
N LEU A 175 5.33 10.77 1.77
CA LEU A 175 4.26 10.51 2.73
C LEU A 175 3.11 11.53 2.58
N ASN A 176 1.87 11.06 2.66
CA ASN A 176 0.73 11.96 2.84
C ASN A 176 0.76 12.57 4.26
N GLN A 177 0.94 13.88 4.35
CA GLN A 177 1.03 14.65 5.57
C GLN A 177 -0.29 15.39 5.83
N MET A 178 -0.88 15.12 7.00
CA MET A 178 -2.08 15.82 7.47
C MET A 178 -1.67 16.96 8.41
N THR A 179 -1.97 18.19 8.00
CA THR A 179 -1.72 19.40 8.78
C THR A 179 -2.96 19.77 9.58
N TYR A 180 -2.95 19.54 10.89
CA TYR A 180 -4.14 19.73 11.76
C TYR A 180 -4.51 21.20 12.03
N ASN A 181 -3.64 22.16 11.71
CA ASN A 181 -3.80 23.58 12.03
C ASN A 181 -3.96 24.49 10.80
N ARG A 182 -4.19 23.91 9.61
CA ARG A 182 -4.27 24.64 8.34
C ARG A 182 -5.55 25.47 8.21
#